data_AF-A0A1Q6Q9V9-F1
#
_entry.id   AF-A0A1Q6Q9V9-F1
#
_cell.length_a   1.000
_cell.length_b   1.000
_cell.length_c   1.000
_cell.angle_alpha   90.00
_cell.angle_beta   90.00
_cell.angle_gamma   90.00
#
_symmetry.space_group_name_H-M   'P 1'
#
loop_
_entity.id
_entity.type
_entity.pdbx_description
1 polymer ?
#
loop_
_entity_poly.entity_id
_entity_poly.type
_entity_poly.pdbx_seq_one_letter_code
_entity_poly.pdbx_strand_id
1 'polypeptide(L)'
;MGDWKALPRGSFFRSARLDCALSLLSGAMVREEKRGKLLALPYSESAPFPLAELFCLARIGTVGGRKCVIYRVNEKNSPIL
;
A
#
# COMPACT_ATOMS: atom_id res chain seq x y z
N MET A 1 13.81 -12.11 -1.44
CA MET A 1 12.97 -10.90 -1.53
C MET A 1 11.69 -11.33 -2.23
N GLY A 2 10.51 -11.08 -1.66
CA GLY A 2 9.26 -11.52 -2.27
C GLY A 2 8.94 -10.75 -3.55
N ASP A 3 8.24 -11.37 -4.49
CA ASP A 3 7.72 -10.67 -5.66
C ASP A 3 6.53 -9.77 -5.31
N TRP A 4 6.43 -8.65 -5.99
CA TRP A 4 5.23 -7.81 -5.96
C TRP A 4 4.10 -8.50 -6.71
N LYS A 5 2.94 -8.61 -6.07
CA LYS A 5 1.74 -9.24 -6.62
C LYS A 5 0.57 -8.27 -6.55
N ALA A 6 -0.46 -8.49 -7.36
CA ALA A 6 -1.70 -7.73 -7.22
C ALA A 6 -2.28 -7.93 -5.80
N LEU A 7 -2.80 -6.85 -5.21
CA LEU A 7 -3.47 -6.92 -3.92
C LEU A 7 -4.65 -7.91 -4.00
N PRO A 8 -4.70 -8.97 -3.17
CA PRO A 8 -5.83 -9.89 -3.16
C PRO A 8 -7.11 -9.16 -2.71
N ARG A 9 -8.26 -9.63 -3.20
CA ARG A 9 -9.56 -9.10 -2.76
C ARG A 9 -9.77 -9.43 -1.28
N GLY A 10 -10.30 -8.48 -0.52
CA GLY A 10 -10.62 -8.63 0.89
C GLY A 10 -10.05 -7.51 1.75
N SER A 11 -10.08 -7.71 3.06
CA SER A 11 -9.51 -6.78 4.04
C SER A 11 -8.00 -6.90 4.06
N PHE A 12 -7.31 -5.76 3.97
CA PHE A 12 -5.86 -5.66 4.02
C PHE A 12 -5.39 -4.97 5.31
N PHE A 13 -6.11 -3.93 5.73
CA PHE A 13 -5.87 -3.22 6.97
C PHE A 13 -6.80 -3.72 8.08
N ARG A 14 -6.36 -3.58 9.33
CA ARG A 14 -7.26 -3.77 10.48
C ARG A 14 -8.40 -2.73 10.52
N SER A 15 -8.19 -1.57 9.90
CA SER A 15 -9.16 -0.47 9.88
C SER A 15 -10.07 -0.57 8.67
N ALA A 16 -11.38 -0.73 8.91
CA ALA A 16 -12.39 -0.75 7.85
C ALA A 16 -12.42 0.54 7.02
N ARG A 17 -12.10 1.69 7.63
CA ARG A 17 -11.96 2.97 6.91
C ARG A 17 -10.81 2.94 5.90
N LEU A 18 -9.65 2.41 6.30
CA LEU A 18 -8.50 2.29 5.41
C LEU A 18 -8.75 1.25 4.30
N ASP A 19 -9.41 0.14 4.61
CA ASP A 19 -9.83 -0.83 3.59
C ASP A 19 -10.82 -0.24 2.59
N CYS A 20 -11.79 0.55 3.07
CA CYS A 20 -12.73 1.25 2.19
C CYS A 20 -11.97 2.21 1.27
N ALA A 21 -11.09 3.06 1.82
CA ALA A 21 -10.26 3.96 1.02
C ALA A 21 -9.36 3.21 0.02
N LEU A 22 -8.78 2.08 0.43
CA LEU A 22 -7.94 1.24 -0.43
C LEU A 22 -8.74 0.61 -1.58
N SER A 23 -9.99 0.19 -1.33
CA SER A 23 -10.85 -0.42 -2.34
C SER A 23 -11.25 0.53 -3.47
N LEU A 24 -11.20 1.85 -3.23
CA LEU A 24 -11.43 2.87 -4.24
C LEU A 24 -10.21 3.09 -5.15
N LEU A 25 -9.05 2.54 -4.79
CA LEU A 25 -7.81 2.70 -5.53
C LEU A 25 -7.57 1.50 -6.45
N SER A 26 -7.06 1.79 -7.65
CA SER A 26 -6.74 0.78 -8.65
C SER A 26 -5.24 0.53 -8.74
N GLY A 27 -4.86 -0.71 -9.11
CA GLY A 27 -3.47 -1.07 -9.33
C GLY A 27 -2.63 -1.24 -8.05
N ALA A 28 -3.29 -1.43 -6.90
CA ALA A 28 -2.60 -1.74 -5.66
C ALA A 28 -1.82 -3.08 -5.76
N MET A 29 -0.59 -3.06 -5.28
CA MET A 29 0.29 -4.23 -5.26
C MET A 29 0.76 -4.51 -3.83
N VAL A 30 0.98 -5.77 -3.51
CA VAL A 30 1.46 -6.23 -2.22
C VAL A 30 2.73 -7.06 -2.37
N ARG A 31 3.62 -6.94 -1.38
CA ARG A 31 4.79 -7.82 -1.21
C ARG A 31 4.83 -8.33 0.22
N GLU A 32 4.88 -9.63 0.39
CA GLU A 32 5.06 -10.25 1.71
C GLU A 32 6.50 -10.05 2.19
N GLU A 33 6.66 -9.74 3.47
CA GLU A 33 7.95 -9.60 4.15
C GLU A 33 8.03 -10.60 5.31
N LYS A 34 9.22 -10.81 5.88
CA LYS A 34 9.39 -11.70 7.05
C LYS A 34 8.54 -11.24 8.26
N ARG A 35 8.23 -9.94 8.35
CA ARG A 35 7.44 -9.34 9.43
C ARG A 35 6.43 -8.36 8.83
N GLY A 36 5.30 -8.91 8.37
CA GLY A 36 4.23 -8.13 7.77
C GLY A 36 4.36 -8.02 6.25
N LYS A 37 3.92 -6.91 5.68
CA LYS A 37 3.71 -6.73 4.25
C LYS A 37 4.03 -5.30 3.83
N LEU A 38 4.36 -5.15 2.55
CA LEU A 38 4.40 -3.85 1.90
C LEU A 38 3.20 -3.69 0.97
N LEU A 39 2.59 -2.52 1.01
CA LEU A 39 1.57 -2.09 0.06
C LEU A 39 2.18 -1.02 -0.85
N ALA A 40 2.11 -1.22 -2.15
CA ALA A 40 2.48 -0.22 -3.14
C ALA A 40 1.24 0.26 -3.89
N LEU A 41 1.04 1.58 -3.93
CA LEU A 41 -0.06 2.23 -4.62
C LEU A 41 0.51 3.10 -5.74
N PRO A 42 0.02 2.99 -6.99
CA PRO A 42 0.45 3.85 -8.08
C PRO A 42 0.31 5.33 -7.71
N TYR A 43 1.33 6.10 -8.04
CA TYR A 43 1.41 7.52 -7.72
C TYR A 43 1.67 8.35 -8.96
N SER A 44 0.92 9.44 -9.10
CA SER A 44 1.11 10.47 -10.12
C SER A 44 0.98 11.84 -9.44
N GLU A 45 1.82 12.79 -9.85
CA GLU A 45 1.75 14.18 -9.37
C GLU A 45 0.48 14.90 -9.87
N SER A 46 -0.19 14.36 -10.88
CA SER A 46 -1.46 14.87 -11.40
C SER A 46 -2.70 14.28 -10.71
N ALA A 47 -2.53 13.44 -9.69
CA ALA A 47 -3.62 12.78 -8.97
C ALA A 47 -3.51 13.02 -7.46
N PRO A 48 -4.61 12.89 -6.69
CA PRO A 48 -4.57 12.96 -5.24
C PRO A 48 -3.60 11.91 -4.65
N PHE A 49 -2.95 12.27 -3.55
CA PHE A 49 -2.03 11.36 -2.87
C PHE A 49 -2.81 10.11 -2.37
N PRO A 50 -2.39 8.89 -2.75
CA PRO A 50 -3.11 7.68 -2.35
C PRO A 50 -3.04 7.52 -0.83
N LEU A 51 -4.16 7.18 -0.18
CA LEU A 51 -4.25 7.07 1.28
C LEU A 51 -3.59 8.25 2.02
N ALA A 52 -4.02 9.47 1.72
CA ALA A 52 -3.48 10.71 2.30
C ALA A 52 -3.39 10.71 3.84
N GLU A 53 -4.29 9.99 4.53
CA GLU A 53 -4.27 9.81 5.99
C GLU A 53 -2.98 9.15 6.51
N LEU A 54 -2.28 8.41 5.66
CA LEU A 54 -1.04 7.71 5.97
C LEU A 54 0.20 8.42 5.42
N PHE A 55 0.10 9.66 4.92
CA PHE A 55 1.21 10.30 4.20
C PHE A 55 2.54 10.33 4.98
N CYS A 56 2.50 10.47 6.31
CA CYS A 56 3.71 10.45 7.15
C CYS A 56 4.45 9.11 7.13
N LEU A 57 3.76 8.02 6.80
CA LEU A 57 4.29 6.65 6.73
C LEU A 57 4.71 6.26 5.31
N ALA A 58 4.47 7.15 4.34
CA ALA A 58 4.69 6.90 2.94
C ALA A 58 6.18 6.96 2.59
N ARG A 59 6.62 5.99 1.78
CA ARG A 59 7.89 6.05 1.07
C ARG A 59 7.64 6.01 -0.43
N ILE A 60 8.15 6.99 -1.16
CA ILE A 60 8.10 6.95 -2.63
C ILE A 60 9.17 5.98 -3.15
N GLY A 61 8.81 5.15 -4.10
CA GLY A 61 9.73 4.24 -4.77
C GLY A 61 9.21 3.77 -6.12
N THR A 62 9.95 2.87 -6.76
CA THR A 62 9.58 2.29 -8.06
C THR A 62 9.23 0.82 -7.89
N VAL A 63 8.05 0.43 -8.37
CA VAL A 63 7.57 -0.96 -8.37
C VAL A 63 7.11 -1.31 -9.79
N GLY A 64 7.69 -2.35 -10.39
CA GLY A 64 7.35 -2.74 -11.77
C GLY A 64 7.55 -1.63 -12.81
N GLY A 65 8.57 -0.77 -12.62
CA GLY A 65 8.83 0.38 -13.48
C GLY A 65 7.91 1.59 -13.29
N ARG A 66 6.98 1.56 -12.33
CA ARG A 66 6.04 2.66 -12.03
C ARG A 66 6.37 3.32 -10.70
N LYS A 67 6.19 4.64 -10.62
CA LYS A 67 6.31 5.41 -9.37
C LYS A 67 5.14 5.04 -8.47
N CYS A 68 5.44 4.61 -7.25
CA CYS A 68 4.46 4.18 -6.26
C CYS A 68 4.74 4.82 -4.91
N VAL A 69 3.66 5.05 -4.14
CA VAL A 69 3.76 5.22 -2.69
C VAL A 69 3.76 3.85 -2.04
N ILE A 70 4.72 3.60 -1.15
CA ILE A 70 4.92 2.34 -0.46
C ILE A 70 4.66 2.53 1.04
N TYR A 71 3.80 1.69 1.61
CA TYR A 71 3.51 1.63 3.04
C TYR A 71 3.98 0.31 3.63
N ARG A 72 4.51 0.37 4.85
CA ARG A 72 4.79 -0.82 5.65
C ARG A 72 3.57 -1.15 6.49
N VAL A 73 3.19 -2.42 6.52
CA VAL A 73 2.09 -2.94 7.32
C VAL A 73 2.62 -4.10 8.15
N ASN A 74 2.41 -4.05 9.46
CA ASN A 74 2.88 -5.11 10.35
C ASN A 74 1.97 -6.34 10.30
N GLU A 75 2.32 -7.37 11.07
CA GLU A 75 1.57 -8.64 11.14
C GLU A 75 0.16 -8.49 11.75
N LYS A 76 -0.12 -7.37 12.41
CA LYS A 76 -1.45 -7.02 12.94
C LYS A 76 -2.28 -6.20 11.94
N ASN A 77 -1.85 -6.12 10.68
CA ASN A 77 -2.46 -5.33 9.61
C ASN A 77 -2.57 -3.84 9.95
N SER A 78 -1.63 -3.32 10.76
CA SER A 78 -1.53 -1.90 11.08
C SER A 78 -0.40 -1.26 10.27
N PRO A 79 -0.65 -0.09 9.65
CA PRO A 79 0.41 0.64 8.97
C PRO A 79 1.43 1.16 10.00
N ILE A 80 2.70 1.07 9.66
CA ILE A 80 3.82 1.46 10.51
C ILE A 80 4.83 2.29 9.71
N LEU A 81 5.61 3.11 10.44
CA LEU A 81 6.79 3.78 9.89
C LEU A 81 7.77 2.75 9.40
#